data_AF-A0A1V5NDB5-F1
#
_entry.id   AF-A0A1V5NDB5-F1
#
_cell.length_a   1.000
_cell.length_b   1.000
_cell.length_c   1.000
_cell.angle_alpha   90.00
_cell.angle_beta   90.00
_cell.angle_gamma   90.00
#
_symmetry.space_group_name_H-M   'P 1'
#
loop_
_entity.id
_entity.type
_entity.pdbx_description
1 polymer ?
#
loop_
_entity_poly.entity_id
_entity_poly.type
_entity_poly.pdbx_seq_one_letter_code
_entity_poly.pdbx_strand_id
1 'polypeptide(L)'
;MLPSGYEYTEALSSKQSIFVNNYRNEFINQIVKMTPVNYVYDSLAKHSRFVEERKRDAAYDDHRDRINYSFNKLGETKHYESPYFVMAHIVSPHPPFIFTPDGRMKDIKTGFTFGDGTHITQGSPDKVAEYKEDYIDQIQYINSRVLKAIDSIIAHAGGSNRSIVIVLQSDHGPGSELHWGGAERTNVRERMSILNAYYFSDKDYQQLYNTITPVNSFRVILNKYFGANYSLLEDSSYFSGWGTPFDFVDVTDKLK
;
A
#
# COMPACT_ATOMS: atom_id res chain seq x y z
N MET A 1 -12.92 10.71 -7.91
CA MET A 1 -12.50 9.47 -7.20
C MET A 1 -11.03 9.60 -6.90
N LEU A 2 -10.61 9.31 -5.66
CA LEU A 2 -9.21 9.30 -5.27
C LEU A 2 -8.51 8.10 -5.95
N PRO A 3 -7.28 8.25 -6.47
CA PRO A 3 -6.59 7.20 -7.22
C PRO A 3 -6.36 5.96 -6.34
N SER A 4 -6.70 4.79 -6.89
CA SER A 4 -6.76 3.51 -6.17
C SER A 4 -5.40 2.89 -5.84
N GLY A 5 -4.30 3.41 -6.40
CA GLY A 5 -2.98 2.82 -6.19
C GLY A 5 -2.69 1.60 -7.07
N TYR A 6 -3.67 1.03 -7.79
CA TYR A 6 -3.49 -0.15 -8.64
C TYR A 6 -3.51 0.18 -10.13
N GLU A 7 -2.53 -0.36 -10.88
CA GLU A 7 -2.34 -0.15 -12.32
C GLU A 7 -3.51 -0.66 -13.20
N TYR A 8 -4.34 -1.55 -12.67
CA TYR A 8 -5.39 -2.27 -13.41
C TYR A 8 -6.82 -1.75 -13.20
N THR A 9 -7.03 -0.75 -12.33
CA THR A 9 -8.36 -0.24 -11.96
C THR A 9 -8.64 1.18 -12.48
N GLU A 10 -7.75 1.75 -13.28
CA GLU A 10 -7.84 3.15 -13.68
C GLU A 10 -8.53 3.33 -15.03
N ALA A 11 -9.86 3.49 -15.01
CA ALA A 11 -10.59 4.09 -16.13
C ALA A 11 -11.62 5.14 -15.67
N LEU A 12 -11.55 6.29 -16.36
CA LEU A 12 -12.54 7.35 -16.57
C LEU A 12 -12.43 8.65 -15.74
N SER A 13 -11.94 9.66 -16.47
CA SER A 13 -12.21 11.10 -16.36
C SER A 13 -12.13 11.74 -14.97
N SER A 14 -10.96 12.25 -14.62
CA SER A 14 -10.83 13.61 -14.07
C SER A 14 -9.36 14.00 -14.01
N LYS A 15 -9.06 15.17 -14.57
CA LYS A 15 -7.78 15.87 -14.44
C LYS A 15 -7.32 15.87 -12.97
N GLN A 16 -6.32 15.06 -12.65
CA GLN A 16 -5.46 15.30 -11.49
C GLN A 16 -4.06 14.80 -11.84
N SER A 17 -3.12 15.73 -11.73
CA SER A 17 -1.74 15.64 -12.16
C SER A 17 -0.94 14.63 -11.34
N ILE A 18 -0.45 13.58 -11.97
CA ILE A 18 0.66 12.76 -11.48
C ILE A 18 1.47 12.38 -12.72
N PHE A 19 2.67 12.96 -12.87
CA PHE A 19 3.92 12.34 -13.31
C PHE A 19 5.04 13.37 -13.21
N VAL A 20 6.13 12.97 -12.60
CA VAL A 20 7.39 13.70 -12.53
C VAL A 20 8.12 13.47 -13.85
N ASN A 21 8.28 14.55 -14.62
CA ASN A 21 9.08 14.69 -15.85
C ASN A 21 8.73 13.88 -17.11
N ASN A 22 8.39 14.64 -18.16
CA ASN A 22 8.57 14.43 -19.61
C ASN A 22 9.12 13.04 -20.00
N TYR A 23 8.32 12.09 -20.48
CA TYR A 23 7.83 12.12 -21.87
C TYR A 23 6.54 11.33 -22.15
N ARG A 24 5.92 10.62 -21.20
CA ARG A 24 4.62 9.92 -21.41
C ARG A 24 3.86 9.78 -20.09
N ASN A 25 2.59 10.18 -20.05
CA ASN A 25 1.72 10.01 -18.87
C ASN A 25 1.12 8.58 -18.83
N GLU A 26 0.65 8.12 -17.66
CA GLU A 26 -0.03 6.80 -17.50
C GLU A 26 -1.09 6.56 -18.56
N PHE A 27 -1.86 7.60 -18.86
CA PHE A 27 -2.93 7.56 -19.83
C PHE A 27 -2.43 7.16 -21.24
N ILE A 28 -1.32 7.73 -21.70
CA ILE A 28 -0.69 7.37 -22.97
C ILE A 28 -0.13 5.95 -22.89
N ASN A 29 0.46 5.54 -21.77
CA ASN A 29 0.94 4.17 -21.58
C ASN A 29 -0.21 3.15 -21.61
N GLN A 30 -1.36 3.47 -21.02
CA GLN A 30 -2.58 2.65 -21.08
C GLN A 30 -3.12 2.57 -22.51
N ILE A 31 -3.17 3.70 -23.24
CA ILE A 31 -3.56 3.70 -24.66
C ILE A 31 -2.62 2.82 -25.48
N VAL A 32 -1.30 2.95 -25.28
CA VAL A 32 -0.32 2.11 -25.99
C VAL A 32 -0.50 0.63 -25.63
N LYS A 33 -0.69 0.29 -24.35
CA LYS A 33 -0.95 -1.08 -23.88
C LYS A 33 -2.25 -1.67 -24.44
N MET A 34 -3.27 -0.84 -24.64
CA MET A 34 -4.56 -1.23 -25.23
C MET A 34 -4.56 -1.30 -26.76
N THR A 35 -3.44 -0.98 -27.41
CA THR A 35 -3.32 -1.03 -28.87
C THR A 35 -2.37 -2.15 -29.33
N PRO A 36 -2.48 -2.62 -30.58
CA PRO A 36 -1.52 -3.56 -31.16
C PRO A 36 -0.07 -3.05 -31.20
N VAL A 37 0.14 -1.74 -30.98
CA VAL A 37 1.48 -1.12 -30.91
C VAL A 37 2.34 -1.81 -29.87
N ASN A 38 1.76 -2.25 -28.75
CA ASN A 38 2.51 -2.98 -27.73
C ASN A 38 3.01 -4.34 -28.24
N TYR A 39 2.19 -5.06 -29.02
CA TYR A 39 2.60 -6.33 -29.65
C TYR A 39 3.67 -6.15 -30.72
N VAL A 40 3.58 -5.09 -31.53
CA VAL A 40 4.61 -4.77 -32.54
C VAL A 40 5.92 -4.40 -31.85
N TYR A 41 5.86 -3.57 -30.80
CA TYR A 41 7.03 -3.17 -30.03
C TYR A 41 7.66 -4.36 -29.29
N ASP A 42 6.86 -5.24 -28.68
CA ASP A 42 7.33 -6.47 -28.03
C ASP A 42 7.91 -7.48 -29.03
N SER A 43 7.32 -7.62 -30.21
CA SER A 43 7.85 -8.49 -31.27
C SER A 43 9.21 -8.00 -31.78
N LEU A 44 9.42 -6.68 -31.84
CA LEU A 44 10.70 -6.08 -32.22
C LEU A 44 11.72 -6.13 -31.07
N ALA A 45 11.27 -5.95 -29.82
CA ALA A 45 12.10 -5.97 -28.62
C ALA A 45 12.58 -7.37 -28.20
N LYS A 46 11.79 -8.42 -28.47
CA LYS A 46 12.11 -9.84 -28.18
C LYS A 46 13.44 -10.32 -28.78
N HIS A 47 13.98 -9.60 -29.76
CA HIS A 47 15.25 -9.92 -30.40
C HIS A 47 16.47 -9.24 -29.75
N SER A 48 16.29 -8.47 -28.67
CA SER A 48 17.40 -7.80 -27.97
C SER A 48 17.22 -7.84 -26.44
N ARG A 49 18.07 -8.58 -25.73
CA ARG A 49 18.14 -8.63 -24.25
C ARG A 49 18.22 -7.24 -23.61
N PHE A 50 18.87 -6.30 -24.29
CA PHE A 50 19.04 -4.91 -23.86
C PHE A 50 17.72 -4.14 -23.69
N VAL A 51 16.68 -4.47 -24.47
CA VAL A 51 15.37 -3.80 -24.36
C VAL A 51 14.55 -4.37 -23.20
N GLU A 52 14.65 -5.67 -22.91
CA GLU A 52 14.00 -6.27 -21.75
C GLU A 52 14.60 -5.81 -20.43
N GLU A 53 15.94 -5.73 -20.33
CA GLU A 53 16.63 -5.16 -19.16
C GLU A 53 16.18 -3.72 -18.90
N ARG A 54 16.22 -2.85 -19.91
CA ARG A 54 15.76 -1.46 -19.78
C ARG A 54 14.29 -1.32 -19.38
N LYS A 55 13.40 -2.19 -19.87
CA LYS A 55 11.99 -2.18 -19.47
C LYS A 55 11.79 -2.61 -18.02
N ARG A 56 12.57 -3.60 -17.54
CA ARG A 56 12.51 -4.02 -16.13
C ARG A 56 12.97 -2.90 -15.22
N ASP A 57 14.11 -2.29 -15.52
CA ASP A 57 14.67 -1.19 -14.74
C ASP A 57 13.66 -0.03 -14.65
N ALA A 58 12.99 0.31 -15.76
CA ALA A 58 11.96 1.35 -15.78
C ALA A 58 10.75 1.05 -14.88
N ALA A 59 10.26 -0.20 -14.82
CA ALA A 59 9.12 -0.55 -13.98
C ALA A 59 9.44 -0.43 -12.48
N TYR A 60 10.65 -0.84 -12.10
CA TYR A 60 11.12 -0.67 -10.74
C TYR A 60 11.34 0.80 -10.37
N ASP A 61 11.93 1.60 -11.27
CA ASP A 61 12.11 3.03 -11.09
C ASP A 61 10.76 3.76 -10.95
N ASP A 62 9.77 3.44 -11.80
CA ASP A 62 8.42 4.01 -11.72
C ASP A 62 7.73 3.69 -10.38
N HIS A 63 7.84 2.44 -9.91
CA HIS A 63 7.30 2.04 -8.61
C HIS A 63 7.97 2.78 -7.45
N ARG A 64 9.30 2.86 -7.49
CA ARG A 64 10.13 3.58 -6.52
C ARG A 64 9.76 5.05 -6.46
N ASP A 65 9.66 5.70 -7.61
CA ASP A 65 9.35 7.12 -7.74
C ASP A 65 7.93 7.40 -7.26
N ARG A 66 6.97 6.53 -7.55
CA ARG A 66 5.58 6.66 -7.06
C ARG A 66 5.49 6.61 -5.53
N ILE A 67 6.20 5.68 -4.89
CA ILE A 67 6.26 5.59 -3.42
C ILE A 67 6.88 6.87 -2.84
N ASN A 68 8.03 7.27 -3.36
CA ASN A 68 8.74 8.45 -2.89
C ASN A 68 7.95 9.74 -3.11
N TYR A 69 7.29 9.87 -4.26
CA TYR A 69 6.44 11.00 -4.59
C TYR A 69 5.25 11.09 -3.63
N SER A 70 4.59 9.97 -3.34
CA SER A 70 3.45 9.91 -2.42
C SER A 70 3.81 10.45 -1.03
N PHE A 71 4.93 9.99 -0.46
CA PHE A 71 5.41 10.52 0.83
C PHE A 71 5.79 11.99 0.77
N ASN A 72 6.46 12.43 -0.30
CA ASN A 72 6.84 13.84 -0.45
C ASN A 72 5.60 14.74 -0.53
N LYS A 73 4.59 14.37 -1.32
CA LYS A 73 3.36 15.16 -1.47
C LYS A 73 2.45 15.11 -0.26
N LEU A 74 2.43 14.00 0.47
CA LEU A 74 1.69 13.91 1.72
C LEU A 74 2.22 14.92 2.77
N GLY A 75 3.54 15.12 2.82
CA GLY A 75 4.16 16.13 3.68
C GLY A 75 3.95 17.59 3.23
N GLU A 76 3.60 17.81 1.95
CA GLU A 76 3.33 19.14 1.37
C GLU A 76 1.83 19.52 1.42
N THR A 77 1.03 18.83 2.23
CA THR A 77 -0.43 19.02 2.25
C THR A 77 -0.81 20.48 2.50
N LYS A 78 -1.54 21.06 1.54
CA LYS A 78 -1.95 22.46 1.58
C LYS A 78 -2.97 22.68 2.70
N HIS A 79 -2.83 23.81 3.39
CA HIS A 79 -3.85 24.27 4.31
C HIS A 79 -5.06 24.78 3.52
N TYR A 80 -6.24 24.21 3.81
CA TYR A 80 -7.53 24.71 3.32
C TYR A 80 -8.34 25.18 4.53
N GLU A 81 -9.05 26.31 4.43
CA GLU A 81 -9.87 26.83 5.54
C GLU A 81 -10.94 25.83 5.99
N SER A 82 -11.59 25.12 5.06
CA SER A 82 -12.59 24.10 5.36
C SER A 82 -11.98 22.78 5.82
N PRO A 83 -12.68 21.96 6.63
CA PRO A 83 -12.28 20.57 6.91
C PRO A 83 -12.09 19.79 5.61
N TYR A 84 -11.06 18.95 5.56
CA TYR A 84 -10.78 18.11 4.41
C TYR A 84 -10.32 16.72 4.87
N PHE A 85 -10.59 15.73 4.02
CA PHE A 85 -10.18 14.35 4.23
C PHE A 85 -9.10 14.01 3.20
N VAL A 86 -7.95 13.52 3.67
CA VAL A 86 -6.84 13.08 2.80
C VAL A 86 -6.70 11.58 2.92
N MET A 87 -6.68 10.89 1.78
CA MET A 87 -6.32 9.49 1.68
C MET A 87 -5.04 9.37 0.87
N ALA A 88 -4.05 8.68 1.41
CA ALA A 88 -2.82 8.33 0.71
C ALA A 88 -2.66 6.81 0.74
N HIS A 89 -2.81 6.18 -0.42
CA HIS A 89 -2.54 4.74 -0.56
C HIS A 89 -1.11 4.55 -1.08
N ILE A 90 -0.27 3.94 -0.26
CA ILE A 90 1.15 3.72 -0.55
C ILE A 90 1.35 2.21 -0.65
N VAL A 91 1.67 1.74 -1.87
CA VAL A 91 1.88 0.31 -2.16
C VAL A 91 3.29 -0.09 -1.71
N SER A 92 3.53 -0.02 -0.41
CA SER A 92 4.80 -0.38 0.24
C SER A 92 4.54 -0.61 1.74
N PRO A 93 5.09 -1.67 2.35
CA PRO A 93 6.22 -2.49 1.91
C PRO A 93 5.87 -3.69 1.01
N HIS A 94 4.72 -3.70 0.33
CA HIS A 94 4.34 -4.78 -0.60
C HIS A 94 5.48 -5.12 -1.60
N PRO A 95 5.67 -6.41 -1.97
CA PRO A 95 6.57 -6.79 -3.06
C PRO A 95 6.24 -6.06 -4.39
N PRO A 96 7.24 -5.80 -5.25
CA PRO A 96 8.63 -6.20 -5.10
C PRO A 96 9.38 -5.35 -4.05
N PHE A 97 10.32 -5.98 -3.34
CA PHE A 97 11.15 -5.31 -2.34
C PHE A 97 12.31 -4.56 -3.01
N ILE A 98 12.10 -3.29 -3.29
CA ILE A 98 12.97 -2.47 -4.15
C ILE A 98 13.94 -1.58 -3.38
N PHE A 99 13.69 -1.38 -2.09
CA PHE A 99 14.50 -0.50 -1.25
C PHE A 99 15.49 -1.29 -0.41
N THR A 100 16.73 -0.83 -0.39
CA THR A 100 17.64 -1.08 0.73
C THR A 100 17.20 -0.28 1.97
N PRO A 101 17.72 -0.59 3.19
CA PRO A 101 17.39 0.15 4.41
C PRO A 101 17.55 1.68 4.33
N ASP A 102 18.49 2.16 3.52
CA ASP A 102 18.79 3.57 3.29
C ASP A 102 18.05 4.19 2.08
N GLY A 103 17.19 3.42 1.40
CA GLY A 103 16.34 3.91 0.31
C GLY A 103 16.99 3.93 -1.08
N ARG A 104 18.15 3.29 -1.24
CA ARG A 104 18.72 3.04 -2.56
C ARG A 104 17.94 1.91 -3.24
N MET A 105 18.04 1.88 -4.56
CA MET A 105 17.49 0.80 -5.36
C MET A 105 18.30 -0.47 -5.11
N LYS A 106 17.63 -1.58 -4.83
CA LYS A 106 18.24 -2.90 -4.71
C LYS A 106 18.57 -3.47 -6.10
N ASP A 107 19.65 -4.23 -6.22
CA ASP A 107 19.95 -5.00 -7.45
C ASP A 107 19.00 -6.21 -7.54
N ILE A 108 17.89 -6.04 -8.26
CA ILE A 108 16.85 -7.05 -8.42
C ILE A 108 16.99 -7.72 -9.79
N LYS A 109 17.17 -9.03 -9.78
CA LYS A 109 17.41 -9.84 -10.99
C LYS A 109 16.16 -10.58 -11.49
N THR A 110 15.05 -10.46 -10.77
CA THR A 110 13.77 -11.09 -11.10
C THR A 110 12.89 -10.15 -11.93
N GLY A 111 11.80 -10.67 -12.48
CA GLY A 111 10.81 -9.85 -13.17
C GLY A 111 9.98 -9.02 -12.20
N PHE A 112 9.55 -7.83 -12.63
CA PHE A 112 8.65 -6.98 -11.86
C PHE A 112 7.30 -7.69 -11.64
N THR A 113 6.87 -7.84 -10.38
CA THR A 113 5.62 -8.50 -10.03
C THR A 113 5.10 -8.00 -8.68
N PHE A 114 3.79 -7.80 -8.57
CA PHE A 114 3.07 -7.62 -7.31
C PHE A 114 2.59 -8.97 -6.73
N GLY A 115 3.27 -10.07 -7.07
CA GLY A 115 3.03 -11.35 -6.41
C GLY A 115 3.32 -11.26 -4.90
N ASP A 116 2.71 -12.15 -4.13
CA ASP A 116 2.91 -12.25 -2.68
C ASP A 116 2.70 -13.71 -2.25
N GLY A 117 3.08 -14.09 -1.04
CA GLY A 117 2.88 -15.45 -0.55
C GLY A 117 3.56 -16.50 -1.42
N THR A 118 2.88 -17.63 -1.59
CA THR A 118 3.35 -18.74 -2.44
C THR A 118 3.61 -18.37 -3.90
N HIS A 119 3.16 -17.21 -4.40
CA HIS A 119 3.58 -16.73 -5.72
C HIS A 119 5.07 -16.31 -5.76
N ILE A 120 5.63 -15.88 -4.63
CA ILE A 120 7.05 -15.55 -4.46
C ILE A 120 7.78 -16.67 -3.73
N THR A 121 7.23 -17.12 -2.60
CA THR A 121 7.92 -18.07 -1.71
C THR A 121 7.91 -19.50 -2.22
N GLN A 122 6.96 -19.83 -3.10
CA GLN A 122 6.80 -21.17 -3.67
C GLN A 122 6.69 -22.28 -2.60
N GLY A 123 6.35 -21.92 -1.35
CA GLY A 123 6.33 -22.84 -0.21
C GLY A 123 7.71 -23.31 0.28
N SER A 124 8.81 -22.70 -0.20
CA SER A 124 10.17 -23.08 0.17
C SER A 124 10.68 -22.28 1.39
N PRO A 125 11.22 -22.94 2.45
CA PRO A 125 11.79 -22.25 3.61
C PRO A 125 12.86 -21.20 3.27
N ASP A 126 13.73 -21.50 2.29
CA ASP A 126 14.79 -20.57 1.88
C ASP A 126 14.19 -19.29 1.27
N LYS A 127 13.11 -19.41 0.51
CA LYS A 127 12.40 -18.27 -0.08
C LYS A 127 11.57 -17.50 0.93
N VAL A 128 11.06 -18.17 1.97
CA VAL A 128 10.43 -17.49 3.11
C VAL A 128 11.46 -16.65 3.87
N ALA A 129 12.68 -17.17 4.06
CA ALA A 129 13.77 -16.43 4.69
C ALA A 129 14.17 -15.19 3.85
N GLU A 130 14.36 -15.36 2.53
CA GLU A 130 14.65 -14.27 1.60
C GLU A 130 13.55 -13.19 1.62
N TYR A 131 12.27 -13.60 1.60
CA TYR A 131 11.13 -12.67 1.73
C TYR A 131 11.23 -11.86 3.03
N LYS A 132 11.52 -12.51 4.16
CA LYS A 132 11.58 -11.84 5.47
C LYS A 132 12.72 -10.82 5.53
N GLU A 133 13.91 -11.19 5.03
CA GLU A 133 15.05 -10.28 4.94
C GLU A 133 14.72 -9.05 4.08
N ASP A 134 14.17 -9.29 2.90
CA ASP A 134 13.83 -8.23 1.95
C ASP A 134 12.71 -7.31 2.45
N TYR A 135 11.71 -7.88 3.14
CA TYR A 135 10.67 -7.13 3.81
C TYR A 135 11.25 -6.24 4.92
N ILE A 136 12.18 -6.76 5.73
CA ILE A 136 12.84 -6.01 6.81
C ILE A 136 13.64 -4.84 6.25
N ASP A 137 14.41 -5.06 5.19
CA ASP A 137 15.18 -4.00 4.54
C ASP A 137 14.26 -2.88 4.01
N GLN A 138 13.19 -3.26 3.31
CA GLN A 138 12.25 -2.29 2.75
C GLN A 138 11.50 -1.52 3.86
N ILE A 139 10.99 -2.20 4.90
CA ILE A 139 10.21 -1.53 5.94
C ILE A 139 11.05 -0.54 6.76
N GLN A 140 12.36 -0.77 6.92
CA GLN A 140 13.25 0.20 7.58
C GLN A 140 13.24 1.55 6.86
N TYR A 141 13.36 1.54 5.53
CA TYR A 141 13.27 2.76 4.75
C TYR A 141 11.88 3.39 4.82
N ILE A 142 10.82 2.58 4.65
CA ILE A 142 9.44 3.06 4.66
C ILE A 142 9.08 3.69 6.00
N ASN A 143 9.51 3.11 7.13
CA ASN A 143 9.34 3.71 8.45
C ASN A 143 9.93 5.12 8.53
N SER A 144 11.13 5.34 7.97
CA SER A 144 11.74 6.69 7.94
C SER A 144 10.90 7.70 7.16
N ARG A 145 10.27 7.27 6.05
CA ARG A 145 9.42 8.10 5.20
C ARG A 145 8.08 8.41 5.86
N VAL A 146 7.47 7.42 6.52
CA VAL A 146 6.24 7.58 7.30
C VAL A 146 6.44 8.56 8.44
N LEU A 147 7.49 8.39 9.25
CA LEU A 147 7.78 9.29 10.38
C LEU A 147 7.96 10.72 9.90
N LYS A 148 8.80 10.94 8.87
CA LYS A 148 9.01 12.28 8.30
C LYS A 148 7.71 12.90 7.76
N ALA A 149 6.85 12.12 7.12
CA ALA A 149 5.57 12.62 6.61
C ALA A 149 4.61 13.00 7.75
N ILE A 150 4.50 12.16 8.79
CA ILE A 150 3.68 12.44 9.98
C ILE A 150 4.19 13.68 10.72
N ASP A 151 5.50 13.78 10.96
CA ASP A 151 6.13 14.95 11.58
C ASP A 151 5.82 16.22 10.79
N SER A 152 5.87 16.15 9.46
CA SER A 152 5.53 17.27 8.58
C SER A 152 4.05 17.65 8.71
N ILE A 153 3.13 16.67 8.68
CA ILE A 153 1.68 16.93 8.84
C ILE A 153 1.41 17.60 10.19
N ILE A 154 1.98 17.07 11.27
CA ILE A 154 1.79 17.60 12.62
C ILE A 154 2.40 19.00 12.75
N ALA A 155 3.59 19.24 12.20
CA ALA A 155 4.24 20.55 12.25
C ALA A 155 3.45 21.63 11.50
N HIS A 156 2.94 21.32 10.30
CA HIS A 156 2.13 22.27 9.53
C HIS A 156 0.81 22.59 10.22
N ALA A 157 0.21 21.61 10.88
CA ALA A 157 -1.05 21.80 11.57
C ALA A 157 -0.90 22.38 12.99
N GLY A 158 0.23 22.15 13.67
CA GLY A 158 0.54 22.65 15.02
C GLY A 158 0.67 24.18 15.13
N GLY A 159 0.86 24.87 14.00
CA GLY A 159 0.73 26.33 13.91
C GLY A 159 -0.71 26.85 13.90
N SER A 160 -1.71 25.95 13.93
CA SER A 160 -3.13 26.27 13.86
C SER A 160 -3.89 25.63 15.03
N ASN A 161 -4.97 26.26 15.51
CA ASN A 161 -5.89 25.64 16.48
C ASN A 161 -6.78 24.53 15.86
N ARG A 162 -6.34 23.93 14.76
CA ARG A 162 -7.11 22.96 13.97
C ARG A 162 -7.02 21.58 14.61
N SER A 163 -8.16 20.92 14.77
CA SER A 163 -8.19 19.51 15.17
C SER A 163 -7.67 18.62 14.04
N ILE A 164 -6.82 17.65 14.39
CA ILE A 164 -6.17 16.72 13.47
C ILE A 164 -6.47 15.30 13.91
N VAL A 165 -6.86 14.48 12.94
CA VAL A 165 -6.99 13.03 13.09
C VAL A 165 -6.09 12.39 12.04
N ILE A 166 -5.15 11.55 12.48
CA ILE A 166 -4.31 10.75 11.59
C ILE A 166 -4.62 9.28 11.88
N VAL A 167 -4.89 8.53 10.82
CA VAL A 167 -5.00 7.07 10.86
C VAL A 167 -3.92 6.52 9.94
N LEU A 168 -3.03 5.71 10.50
CA LEU A 168 -2.04 4.93 9.74
C LEU A 168 -2.45 3.46 9.85
N GLN A 169 -2.86 2.88 8.72
CA GLN A 169 -3.43 1.55 8.69
C GLN A 169 -2.84 0.76 7.51
N SER A 170 -2.34 -0.45 7.77
CA SER A 170 -2.03 -1.43 6.72
C SER A 170 -3.33 -2.06 6.22
N ASP A 171 -3.41 -2.34 4.92
CA ASP A 171 -4.52 -3.09 4.33
C ASP A 171 -4.47 -4.57 4.71
N HIS A 172 -3.26 -5.12 4.82
CA HIS A 172 -2.98 -6.46 5.32
C HIS A 172 -1.57 -6.56 5.95
N GLY A 173 -1.29 -7.69 6.61
CA GLY A 173 0.04 -8.04 7.11
C GLY A 173 0.93 -8.69 6.02
N PRO A 174 2.20 -9.02 6.33
CA PRO A 174 3.10 -9.62 5.35
C PRO A 174 2.62 -10.99 4.87
N GLY A 175 3.13 -11.42 3.71
CA GLY A 175 2.83 -12.71 3.12
C GLY A 175 3.98 -13.71 3.14
N SER A 176 4.91 -13.66 4.10
CA SER A 176 6.05 -14.59 4.06
C SER A 176 5.62 -16.05 4.20
N GLU A 177 4.55 -16.31 4.95
CA GLU A 177 3.93 -17.63 5.15
C GLU A 177 2.48 -17.65 4.65
N LEU A 178 2.15 -16.78 3.69
CA LEU A 178 0.86 -16.76 3.00
C LEU A 178 0.79 -17.87 1.95
N HIS A 179 -0.20 -18.75 2.08
CA HIS A 179 -0.49 -19.80 1.12
C HIS A 179 -1.84 -19.55 0.42
N TRP A 180 -1.80 -19.07 -0.82
CA TRP A 180 -2.99 -18.66 -1.57
C TRP A 180 -4.05 -19.75 -1.79
N GLY A 181 -3.66 -21.02 -1.62
CA GLY A 181 -4.56 -22.16 -1.70
C GLY A 181 -5.55 -22.31 -0.53
N GLY A 182 -5.44 -21.56 0.57
CA GLY A 182 -6.42 -21.62 1.65
C GLY A 182 -5.92 -21.17 3.03
N ALA A 183 -6.88 -20.89 3.92
CA ALA A 183 -6.63 -20.43 5.29
C ALA A 183 -5.99 -21.51 6.19
N GLU A 184 -6.20 -22.79 5.86
CA GLU A 184 -5.66 -23.96 6.55
C GLU A 184 -4.16 -24.17 6.35
N ARG A 185 -3.61 -23.61 5.26
CA ARG A 185 -2.18 -23.67 4.91
C ARG A 185 -1.45 -22.35 5.13
N THR A 186 -2.17 -21.30 5.51
CA THR A 186 -1.66 -19.94 5.66
C THR A 186 -1.39 -19.64 7.12
N ASN A 187 -0.29 -18.91 7.40
CA ASN A 187 -0.16 -18.20 8.66
C ASN A 187 -1.12 -16.99 8.69
N VAL A 188 -2.38 -17.24 9.06
CA VAL A 188 -3.41 -16.18 9.08
C VAL A 188 -3.10 -15.09 10.10
N ARG A 189 -2.36 -15.41 11.17
CA ARG A 189 -1.93 -14.43 12.16
C ARG A 189 -0.94 -13.45 11.54
N GLU A 190 0.03 -13.91 10.76
CA GLU A 190 0.92 -13.03 10.01
C GLU A 190 0.13 -12.16 9.03
N ARG A 191 -0.74 -12.77 8.21
CA ARG A 191 -1.46 -12.07 7.15
C ARG A 191 -2.46 -11.03 7.66
N MET A 192 -3.05 -11.25 8.84
CA MET A 192 -4.08 -10.36 9.39
C MET A 192 -3.55 -9.40 10.46
N SER A 193 -2.33 -9.59 10.96
CA SER A 193 -1.71 -8.67 11.92
C SER A 193 -1.20 -7.41 11.23
N ILE A 194 -2.02 -6.37 11.24
CA ILE A 194 -1.70 -5.07 10.63
C ILE A 194 -1.15 -4.06 11.63
N LEU A 195 -0.37 -3.09 11.13
CA LEU A 195 -0.20 -1.82 11.83
C LEU A 195 -1.52 -1.05 11.74
N ASN A 196 -2.11 -0.70 12.88
CA ASN A 196 -3.29 0.15 12.97
C ASN A 196 -3.09 1.20 14.07
N ALA A 197 -2.72 2.41 13.69
CA ALA A 197 -2.32 3.47 14.60
C ALA A 197 -3.16 4.73 14.41
N TYR A 198 -3.46 5.39 15.53
CA TYR A 198 -4.32 6.57 15.58
C TYR A 198 -3.60 7.70 16.30
N TYR A 199 -3.76 8.91 15.78
CA TYR A 199 -3.37 10.14 16.45
C TYR A 199 -4.56 11.08 16.45
N PHE A 200 -4.94 11.52 17.65
CA PHE A 200 -5.94 12.56 17.86
C PHE A 200 -5.24 13.78 18.48
N SER A 201 -5.51 14.97 17.95
CA SER A 201 -4.91 16.20 18.47
C SER A 201 -5.37 16.53 19.90
N ASP A 202 -6.61 16.16 20.26
CA ASP A 202 -7.18 16.35 21.59
C ASP A 202 -6.69 15.33 22.64
N LYS A 203 -5.94 14.31 22.21
CA LYS A 203 -5.40 13.22 23.06
C LYS A 203 -6.46 12.40 23.79
N ASP A 204 -7.72 12.50 23.39
CA ASP A 204 -8.79 11.73 24.00
C ASP A 204 -9.06 10.45 23.19
N TYR A 205 -8.48 9.36 23.66
CA TYR A 205 -8.57 8.04 23.05
C TYR A 205 -9.60 7.12 23.74
N GLN A 206 -10.50 7.64 24.57
CA GLN A 206 -11.41 6.80 25.39
C GLN A 206 -12.31 5.86 24.58
N GLN A 207 -12.63 6.20 23.33
CA GLN A 207 -13.45 5.37 22.44
C GLN A 207 -12.63 4.32 21.67
N LEU A 208 -11.30 4.39 21.69
CA LEU A 208 -10.43 3.35 21.13
C LEU A 208 -10.18 2.25 22.17
N TYR A 209 -9.84 1.06 21.69
CA TYR A 209 -9.57 -0.10 22.52
C TYR A 209 -8.46 -0.95 21.88
N ASN A 210 -7.72 -1.70 22.68
CA ASN A 210 -6.48 -2.35 22.25
C ASN A 210 -6.67 -3.40 21.14
N THR A 211 -7.85 -4.00 21.04
CA THR A 211 -8.18 -5.05 20.06
C THR A 211 -8.97 -4.51 18.87
N ILE A 212 -9.02 -3.19 18.66
CA ILE A 212 -9.80 -2.57 17.60
C ILE A 212 -9.38 -3.04 16.22
N THR A 213 -10.35 -3.51 15.42
CA THR A 213 -10.12 -3.83 14.02
C THR A 213 -10.52 -2.66 13.10
N PRO A 214 -10.02 -2.64 11.86
CA PRO A 214 -10.36 -1.61 10.87
C PRO A 214 -11.86 -1.37 10.64
N VAL A 215 -12.71 -2.36 10.96
CA VAL A 215 -14.18 -2.25 10.79
C VAL A 215 -14.78 -1.10 11.61
N ASN A 216 -14.13 -0.76 12.74
CA ASN A 216 -14.60 0.23 13.69
C ASN A 216 -13.80 1.55 13.66
N SER A 217 -12.69 1.66 12.90
CA SER A 217 -11.85 2.87 12.82
C SER A 217 -12.66 4.14 12.54
N PHE A 218 -13.42 4.14 11.44
CA PHE A 218 -14.22 5.30 11.06
C PHE A 218 -15.49 5.46 11.91
N ARG A 219 -16.03 4.39 12.49
CA ARG A 219 -17.19 4.50 13.40
C ARG A 219 -16.82 5.31 14.63
N VAL A 220 -15.69 4.98 15.26
CA VAL A 220 -15.16 5.74 16.39
C VAL A 220 -14.90 7.19 16.01
N ILE A 221 -14.20 7.43 14.91
CA ILE A 221 -13.85 8.79 14.48
C ILE A 221 -15.11 9.62 14.16
N LEU A 222 -16.06 9.06 13.41
CA LEU A 222 -17.28 9.76 13.01
C LEU A 222 -18.21 10.02 14.20
N ASN A 223 -18.30 9.08 15.14
CA ASN A 223 -19.05 9.28 16.37
C ASN A 223 -18.45 10.40 17.22
N LYS A 224 -17.13 10.36 17.44
CA LYS A 224 -16.43 11.34 18.28
C LYS A 224 -16.46 12.75 17.73
N TYR A 225 -16.16 12.93 16.44
CA TYR A 225 -15.97 14.26 15.86
C TYR A 225 -17.17 14.82 15.11
N PHE A 226 -18.14 13.97 14.74
CA PHE A 226 -19.26 14.37 13.89
C PHE A 226 -20.63 13.94 14.45
N GLY A 227 -20.68 13.29 15.61
CA GLY A 227 -21.95 12.89 16.24
C GLY A 227 -22.77 11.90 15.41
N ALA A 228 -22.10 11.08 14.58
CA ALA A 228 -22.76 10.21 13.61
C ALA A 228 -23.53 9.01 14.23
N ASN A 229 -23.37 8.76 15.53
CA ASN A 229 -24.10 7.76 16.33
C ASN A 229 -24.15 6.34 15.74
N TYR A 230 -23.08 5.91 15.06
CA TYR A 230 -22.94 4.54 14.55
C TYR A 230 -22.70 3.56 15.71
N SER A 231 -23.45 2.46 15.73
CA SER A 231 -23.10 1.31 16.57
C SER A 231 -21.77 0.70 16.13
N LEU A 232 -20.96 0.25 17.09
CA LEU A 232 -19.78 -0.56 16.79
C LEU A 232 -20.21 -1.93 16.24
N LEU A 233 -19.43 -2.46 15.33
CA LEU A 233 -19.60 -3.80 14.79
C LEU A 233 -18.71 -4.80 15.52
N GLU A 234 -19.02 -6.08 15.38
CA GLU A 234 -18.15 -7.14 15.84
C GLU A 234 -16.81 -7.10 15.11
N ASP A 235 -15.73 -7.27 15.86
CA ASP A 235 -14.35 -7.33 15.36
C ASP A 235 -14.07 -8.70 14.73
N SER A 236 -14.77 -9.02 13.63
CA SER A 236 -14.62 -10.28 12.89
C SER A 236 -13.61 -10.16 11.75
N SER A 237 -12.89 -11.24 11.47
CA SER A 237 -11.88 -11.31 10.40
C SER A 237 -12.11 -12.51 9.51
N TYR A 238 -12.10 -12.29 8.19
CA TYR A 238 -12.39 -13.30 7.18
C TYR A 238 -11.23 -13.39 6.18
N PHE A 239 -10.87 -14.63 5.81
CA PHE A 239 -9.85 -14.92 4.81
C PHE A 239 -10.50 -15.44 3.52
N SER A 240 -9.94 -15.09 2.36
CA SER A 240 -10.27 -15.68 1.07
C SER A 240 -9.01 -16.01 0.29
N GLY A 241 -8.97 -17.20 -0.34
CA GLY A 241 -7.86 -17.63 -1.20
C GLY A 241 -7.87 -16.94 -2.56
N TRP A 242 -6.75 -17.00 -3.28
CA TRP A 242 -6.62 -16.37 -4.60
C TRP A 242 -7.54 -17.02 -5.65
N GLY A 243 -7.65 -18.35 -5.61
CA GLY A 243 -8.47 -19.13 -6.54
C GLY A 243 -9.97 -19.16 -6.19
N THR A 244 -10.34 -18.69 -4.99
CA THR A 244 -11.72 -18.67 -4.48
C THR A 244 -12.07 -17.28 -3.92
N PRO A 245 -11.99 -16.23 -4.75
CA PRO A 245 -12.32 -14.88 -4.30
C PRO A 245 -13.77 -14.84 -3.79
N PHE A 246 -14.00 -14.12 -2.69
CA PHE A 246 -15.29 -14.00 -2.00
C PHE A 246 -15.81 -15.25 -1.29
N ASP A 247 -15.08 -16.37 -1.33
CA ASP A 247 -15.34 -17.51 -0.45
C ASP A 247 -14.65 -17.24 0.90
N PHE A 248 -15.42 -16.70 1.85
CA PHE A 248 -14.92 -16.19 3.11
C PHE A 248 -14.90 -17.28 4.18
N VAL A 249 -13.71 -17.51 4.74
CA VAL A 249 -13.50 -18.36 5.91
C VAL A 249 -13.33 -17.47 7.12
N ASP A 250 -14.17 -17.64 8.14
CA ASP A 250 -14.01 -16.96 9.42
C ASP A 250 -12.72 -17.44 10.11
N VAL A 251 -11.83 -16.49 10.41
CA VAL A 251 -10.56 -16.72 11.09
C VAL A 251 -10.44 -15.91 12.38
N THR A 252 -11.54 -15.32 12.86
CA THR A 252 -11.57 -14.41 14.01
C THR A 252 -10.91 -15.01 15.25
N ASP A 253 -11.23 -16.26 15.58
CA ASP A 253 -10.69 -16.93 16.76
C ASP A 253 -9.21 -17.33 16.63
N LYS A 254 -8.67 -17.36 15.40
CA LYS A 254 -7.22 -17.61 15.17
C LYS A 254 -6.35 -16.38 15.47
N LEU A 255 -6.96 -15.20 15.60
CA LEU A 255 -6.28 -13.93 15.82
C LEU A 255 -6.32 -13.45 17.27
N LYS A 256 -7.14 -14.10 18.11
CA LYS A 256 -7.22 -13.83 19.55
C LYS A 256 -6.02 -14.41 20.32
#